data_AF-A0A8S3VHE6-F1
#
_entry.id   AF-A0A8S3VHE6-F1
#
_cell.length_a   1.000
_cell.length_b   1.000
_cell.length_c   1.000
_cell.angle_alpha   90.00
_cell.angle_beta   90.00
_cell.angle_gamma   90.00
#
_symmetry.space_group_name_H-M   'P 1'
#
loop_
_entity.id
_entity.type
_entity.pdbx_description
1 polymer ?
#
loop_
_entity_poly.entity_id
_entity_poly.type
_entity_poly.pdbx_seq_one_letter_code
_entity_poly.pdbx_strand_id
1 'polypeptide(L)'
;MTLFPLKFCTSSCDDEENLVLSQISEQDATGRFIRFIGRNNKAFKGGLGDLRLDNKDIKHYARGPRCIVDFYETYLKAIGSGVFYRKPLISDVQDKHRYGKSALGVNKLNGLMREMCEKGGLVGNFTNHSGKRTCATALYQAGIDEQQIMERTGHRSTKGVRTYKTANSNIQKRVSDVLNPPSDRDMNDSLQESVQTKTAVAEPFERNLNKKHCLGDITNTCRLNDSGAVTFSNCNFNFH
;
A
#
# COMPACT_ATOMS: atom_id res chain seq x y z
N MET A 1 -17.54 -8.45 6.94
CA MET A 1 -17.23 -7.18 7.61
C MET A 1 -15.75 -6.97 7.96
N THR A 2 -14.95 -7.99 8.28
CA THR A 2 -13.55 -7.85 8.76
C THR A 2 -12.51 -7.42 7.73
N LEU A 3 -12.91 -7.08 6.51
CA LEU A 3 -11.99 -6.45 5.56
C LEU A 3 -11.57 -5.05 6.00
N PHE A 4 -12.25 -4.43 6.96
CA PHE A 4 -11.93 -3.08 7.47
C PHE A 4 -10.47 -2.94 7.93
N PRO A 5 -9.95 -3.72 8.91
CA PRO A 5 -8.55 -3.64 9.33
C PRO A 5 -7.53 -3.93 8.22
N LEU A 6 -7.88 -4.80 7.26
CA LEU A 6 -7.01 -5.11 6.14
C LEU A 6 -6.97 -4.00 5.08
N LYS A 7 -8.08 -3.29 4.86
CA LYS A 7 -8.27 -2.33 3.76
C LYS A 7 -8.03 -0.88 4.18
N PHE A 8 -8.17 -0.59 5.47
CA PHE A 8 -7.85 0.69 6.11
C PHE A 8 -6.63 0.61 7.05
N CYS A 9 -5.98 -0.55 7.15
CA CYS A 9 -4.66 -0.71 7.77
C CYS A 9 -4.62 -0.20 9.22
N THR A 10 -5.70 -0.48 9.97
CA THR A 10 -5.85 -0.20 11.41
C THR A 10 -5.15 -1.27 12.24
N SER A 11 -4.80 -0.95 13.49
CA SER A 11 -4.00 -1.85 14.35
C SER A 11 -4.44 -1.84 15.80
N SER A 12 -5.73 -1.84 16.08
CA SER A 12 -6.23 -2.26 17.38
C SER A 12 -7.72 -2.53 17.40
N CYS A 13 -8.12 -3.30 18.40
CA CYS A 13 -9.50 -3.47 18.80
C CYS A 13 -10.10 -2.14 19.27
N ASP A 14 -9.32 -1.24 19.89
CA ASP A 14 -9.80 0.07 20.37
C ASP A 14 -10.16 1.04 19.23
N ASP A 15 -9.45 0.96 18.09
CA ASP A 15 -9.79 1.69 16.85
C ASP A 15 -11.12 1.21 16.25
N GLU A 16 -11.50 -0.05 16.52
CA GLU A 16 -12.64 -0.75 15.94
C GLU A 16 -13.87 -0.73 16.85
N GLU A 17 -13.72 -0.99 18.14
CA GLU A 17 -14.78 -1.01 19.16
C GLU A 17 -15.53 0.33 19.21
N ASN A 18 -14.78 1.43 19.14
CA ASN A 18 -15.31 2.78 19.21
C ASN A 18 -15.54 3.41 17.82
N LEU A 19 -15.42 2.65 16.74
CA LEU A 19 -15.66 3.13 15.38
C LEU A 19 -17.13 3.51 15.22
N VAL A 20 -17.39 4.73 14.76
CA VAL A 20 -18.75 5.25 14.51
C VAL A 20 -18.93 5.61 13.05
N LEU A 21 -20.19 5.63 12.59
CA LEU A 21 -20.49 5.90 11.17
C LEU A 21 -20.06 7.30 10.72
N SER A 22 -19.99 8.30 11.61
CA SER A 22 -19.50 9.65 11.25
C SER A 22 -18.00 9.70 10.93
N GLN A 23 -17.23 8.64 11.21
CA GLN A 23 -15.86 8.48 10.73
C GLN A 23 -15.78 7.91 9.31
N ILE A 24 -16.91 7.61 8.69
CA ILE A 24 -17.01 6.95 7.40
C ILE A 24 -17.83 7.83 6.45
N SER A 25 -17.29 8.11 5.26
CA SER A 25 -18.01 8.87 4.23
C SER A 25 -17.87 8.21 2.87
N GLU A 26 -18.85 8.47 2.01
CA GLU A 26 -18.92 7.97 0.63
C GLU A 26 -18.75 9.15 -0.33
N GLN A 27 -18.07 8.92 -1.46
CA GLN A 27 -18.07 9.75 -2.68
C GLN A 27 -17.40 11.16 -2.62
N ASP A 28 -16.62 11.49 -3.67
CA ASP A 28 -16.26 12.85 -4.08
C ASP A 28 -16.48 12.96 -5.61
N ALA A 29 -16.22 14.14 -6.19
CA ALA A 29 -16.16 14.36 -7.64
C ALA A 29 -15.18 13.44 -8.41
N THR A 30 -14.21 12.81 -7.72
CA THR A 30 -13.21 11.91 -8.33
C THR A 30 -13.67 10.46 -8.48
N GLY A 31 -14.85 10.09 -7.96
CA GLY A 31 -15.46 8.77 -8.13
C GLY A 31 -15.97 8.15 -6.82
N ARG A 32 -16.52 6.92 -6.92
CA ARG A 32 -17.02 6.17 -5.76
C ARG A 32 -15.87 5.60 -4.94
N PHE A 33 -15.84 5.94 -3.66
CA PHE A 33 -14.96 5.34 -2.66
C PHE A 33 -15.68 5.26 -1.31
N ILE A 34 -15.09 4.50 -0.40
CA ILE A 34 -15.35 4.55 1.03
C ILE A 34 -14.15 5.20 1.74
N ARG A 35 -14.38 6.24 2.54
CA ARG A 35 -13.34 6.98 3.30
C ARG A 35 -13.45 6.62 4.77
N PHE A 36 -12.32 6.52 5.44
CA PHE A 36 -12.21 6.36 6.88
C PHE A 36 -11.35 7.47 7.47
N ILE A 37 -11.88 8.18 8.47
CA ILE A 37 -11.17 9.14 9.29
C ILE A 37 -10.88 8.51 10.66
N GLY A 38 -9.63 8.11 10.89
CA GLY A 38 -9.19 7.56 12.17
C GLY A 38 -9.03 8.63 13.24
N ARG A 39 -9.36 8.31 14.50
CA ARG A 39 -9.12 9.20 15.64
C ARG A 39 -7.68 9.05 16.14
N ASN A 40 -7.00 10.17 16.36
CA ASN A 40 -5.70 10.20 17.03
C ASN A 40 -5.80 10.07 18.56
N ASN A 41 -6.22 8.90 19.06
CA ASN A 41 -6.42 8.63 20.49
C ASN A 41 -5.24 7.94 21.20
N LYS A 42 -4.29 7.33 20.47
CA LYS A 42 -3.26 6.44 21.04
C LYS A 42 -1.86 7.02 21.25
N ALA A 43 -1.70 8.33 21.09
CA ALA A 43 -0.40 8.98 21.27
C ALA A 43 -0.50 10.43 21.76
N PHE A 44 -1.38 10.71 22.72
CA PHE A 44 -1.31 11.93 23.51
C PHE A 44 -0.42 11.67 24.74
N LYS A 45 0.90 11.84 24.57
CA LYS A 45 1.82 12.00 25.71
C LYS A 45 2.03 13.48 26.08
N GLY A 46 1.32 14.40 25.41
CA GLY A 46 1.31 15.82 25.74
C GLY A 46 2.59 16.56 25.36
N GLY A 47 3.36 16.06 24.39
CA GLY A 47 4.59 16.71 23.94
C GLY A 47 4.34 17.77 22.87
N LEU A 48 5.28 18.73 22.72
CA LEU A 48 5.23 19.74 21.64
C LEU A 48 5.14 19.12 20.24
N GLY A 49 5.65 17.91 20.05
CA GLY A 49 5.56 17.15 18.80
C GLY A 49 4.19 16.54 18.50
N ASP A 50 3.21 16.63 19.42
CA ASP A 50 1.86 16.12 19.22
C ASP A 50 0.85 17.22 18.76
N LEU A 51 1.29 18.49 18.69
CA LEU A 51 0.47 19.65 18.26
C LEU A 51 0.09 19.66 16.76
N ARG A 52 0.73 18.83 15.93
CA ARG A 52 0.45 18.69 14.49
C ARG A 52 0.12 17.24 14.13
N LEU A 53 -0.84 16.65 14.84
CA LEU A 53 -1.33 15.30 14.55
C LEU A 53 -2.50 15.34 13.56
N ASP A 54 -2.20 15.18 12.28
CA ASP A 54 -3.23 14.92 11.28
C ASP A 54 -3.89 13.55 11.55
N ASN A 55 -5.22 13.54 11.55
CA ASN A 55 -5.98 12.30 11.64
C ASN A 55 -5.69 11.43 10.41
N LYS A 56 -5.65 10.11 10.60
CA LYS A 56 -5.62 9.18 9.46
C LYS A 56 -6.79 9.46 8.53
N ASP A 57 -6.52 9.80 7.27
CA ASP A 57 -7.52 9.89 6.21
C ASP A 57 -7.21 8.85 5.15
N ILE A 58 -8.11 7.88 4.97
CA ILE A 58 -7.87 6.74 4.10
C ILE A 58 -9.08 6.51 3.19
N LYS A 59 -8.87 6.69 1.88
CA LYS A 59 -9.86 6.36 0.84
C LYS A 59 -9.62 4.96 0.27
N HIS A 60 -10.70 4.23 -0.03
CA HIS A 60 -10.69 2.96 -0.77
C HIS A 60 -11.69 3.03 -1.92
N TYR A 61 -11.17 3.14 -3.14
CA TYR A 61 -11.98 3.33 -4.36
C TYR A 61 -12.69 2.05 -4.81
N ALA A 62 -13.83 2.22 -5.48
CA ALA A 62 -14.58 1.13 -6.08
C ALA A 62 -13.79 0.47 -7.22
N ARG A 63 -13.74 -0.87 -7.25
CA ARG A 63 -13.04 -1.63 -8.31
C ARG A 63 -13.60 -3.05 -8.46
N GLY A 64 -13.92 -3.41 -9.70
CA GLY A 64 -14.27 -4.77 -10.12
C GLY A 64 -15.61 -5.32 -9.57
N PRO A 65 -15.97 -6.56 -9.91
CA PRO A 65 -17.28 -7.14 -9.58
C PRO A 65 -17.43 -7.54 -8.10
N ARG A 66 -16.33 -7.67 -7.34
CA ARG A 66 -16.35 -7.85 -5.88
C ARG A 66 -15.95 -6.55 -5.18
N CYS A 67 -16.68 -5.49 -5.48
CA CYS A 67 -16.40 -4.14 -5.03
C CYS A 67 -16.65 -3.98 -3.53
N ILE A 68 -15.64 -3.55 -2.77
CA ILE A 68 -15.79 -3.35 -1.32
C ILE A 68 -16.66 -2.15 -0.96
N VAL A 69 -16.78 -1.16 -1.83
CA VAL A 69 -17.67 0.00 -1.63
C VAL A 69 -19.11 -0.47 -1.58
N ASP A 70 -19.55 -1.28 -2.55
CA ASP A 70 -20.91 -1.82 -2.62
C ASP A 70 -21.27 -2.65 -1.37
N PHE A 71 -20.31 -3.41 -0.82
CA PHE A 71 -20.47 -4.12 0.46
C PHE A 71 -20.64 -3.16 1.66
N TYR A 72 -19.87 -2.07 1.73
CA TYR A 72 -20.02 -1.08 2.81
C TYR A 72 -21.29 -0.26 2.66
N GLU A 73 -21.64 0.20 1.45
CA GLU A 73 -22.91 0.90 1.18
C GLU A 73 -24.10 0.06 1.67
N THR A 74 -24.14 -1.23 1.31
CA THR A 74 -25.21 -2.15 1.72
C THR A 74 -25.27 -2.29 3.25
N TYR A 75 -24.11 -2.36 3.90
CA TYR A 75 -24.02 -2.46 5.36
C TYR A 75 -24.45 -1.16 6.07
N LEU A 76 -23.98 -0.01 5.60
CA LEU A 76 -24.29 1.32 6.14
C LEU A 76 -25.79 1.63 6.00
N LYS A 77 -26.38 1.33 4.84
CA LYS A 77 -27.84 1.42 4.60
C LYS A 77 -28.64 0.54 5.58
N ALA A 78 -28.12 -0.63 5.96
CA ALA A 78 -28.79 -1.56 6.88
C ALA A 78 -28.69 -1.19 8.38
N ILE A 79 -27.70 -0.39 8.79
CA ILE A 79 -27.51 0.03 10.20
C ILE A 79 -27.90 1.49 10.48
N GLY A 80 -27.93 2.34 9.46
CA GLY A 80 -28.34 3.75 9.54
C GLY A 80 -27.33 4.67 10.21
N SER A 81 -27.18 4.60 11.53
CA SER A 81 -26.37 5.54 12.32
C SER A 81 -25.76 4.91 13.59
N GLY A 82 -24.85 5.64 14.26
CA GLY A 82 -24.27 5.25 15.55
C GLY A 82 -22.95 4.47 15.46
N VAL A 83 -22.78 3.43 16.28
CA VAL A 83 -21.57 2.58 16.28
C VAL A 83 -21.52 1.68 15.05
N PHE A 84 -20.31 1.42 14.55
CA PHE A 84 -20.10 0.74 13.28
C PHE A 84 -20.29 -0.77 13.36
N TYR A 85 -19.69 -1.47 14.32
CA TYR A 85 -19.87 -2.91 14.47
C TYR A 85 -21.15 -3.22 15.26
N ARG A 86 -22.18 -3.69 14.55
CA ARG A 86 -23.49 -4.04 15.13
C ARG A 86 -23.62 -5.55 15.31
N LYS A 87 -24.36 -5.98 16.35
CA LYS A 87 -24.77 -7.38 16.48
C LYS A 87 -25.74 -7.73 15.33
N PRO A 88 -25.48 -8.76 14.50
CA PRO A 88 -26.45 -9.22 13.52
C PRO A 88 -27.67 -9.82 14.23
N LEU A 89 -28.85 -9.58 13.66
CA LEU A 89 -30.11 -10.18 14.07
C LEU A 89 -30.46 -11.29 13.09
N ILE A 90 -31.05 -12.38 13.60
CA ILE A 90 -31.66 -13.41 12.75
C ILE A 90 -32.81 -12.74 11.97
N SER A 91 -32.89 -13.05 10.69
CA SER A 91 -33.95 -12.61 9.80
C SER A 91 -34.41 -13.81 9.00
N ASP A 92 -35.69 -14.15 9.12
CA ASP A 92 -36.31 -15.26 8.41
C ASP A 92 -36.58 -14.92 6.93
N VAL A 93 -36.38 -13.65 6.56
CA VAL A 93 -36.47 -13.15 5.18
C VAL A 93 -35.08 -13.21 4.52
N GLN A 94 -35.00 -14.01 3.46
CA GLN A 94 -33.82 -14.17 2.61
C GLN A 94 -33.30 -12.82 2.10
N ASP A 95 -31.97 -12.67 2.03
CA ASP A 95 -31.20 -11.44 1.72
C ASP A 95 -31.44 -10.19 2.61
N LYS A 96 -32.43 -10.20 3.51
CA LYS A 96 -32.71 -9.08 4.41
C LYS A 96 -31.83 -9.11 5.66
N HIS A 97 -30.66 -8.52 5.56
CA HIS A 97 -29.73 -8.37 6.67
C HIS A 97 -30.27 -7.37 7.71
N ARG A 98 -30.41 -7.78 8.98
CA ARG A 98 -30.87 -6.94 10.08
C ARG A 98 -29.80 -6.84 11.17
N TYR A 99 -29.72 -5.67 11.82
CA TYR A 99 -28.72 -5.39 12.84
C TYR A 99 -29.34 -4.72 14.07
N GLY A 100 -28.82 -5.04 15.25
CA GLY A 100 -29.29 -4.48 16.51
C GLY A 100 -28.69 -3.11 16.84
N LYS A 101 -29.34 -2.37 17.75
CA LYS A 101 -28.86 -1.07 18.27
C LYS A 101 -27.69 -1.16 19.25
N SER A 102 -27.21 -2.36 19.58
CA SER A 102 -26.04 -2.58 20.47
C SER A 102 -24.74 -2.75 19.67
N ALA A 103 -23.62 -2.34 20.27
CA ALA A 103 -22.29 -2.65 19.76
C ALA A 103 -22.03 -4.17 19.79
N LEU A 104 -21.17 -4.64 18.90
CA LEU A 104 -20.64 -6.00 18.93
C LEU A 104 -19.53 -6.09 19.99
N GLY A 105 -19.71 -6.93 21.01
CA GLY A 105 -18.80 -6.97 22.16
C GLY A 105 -17.37 -7.38 21.80
N VAL A 106 -16.38 -6.80 22.50
CA VAL A 106 -14.93 -6.91 22.22
C VAL A 106 -14.46 -8.33 21.97
N ASN A 107 -14.84 -9.30 22.81
CA ASN A 107 -14.44 -10.69 22.64
C ASN A 107 -14.94 -11.31 21.33
N LYS A 108 -16.13 -10.90 20.85
CA LYS A 108 -16.65 -11.31 19.54
C LYS A 108 -15.98 -10.54 18.40
N LEU A 109 -15.66 -9.27 18.59
CA LEU A 109 -14.96 -8.45 17.58
C LEU A 109 -13.55 -9.01 17.32
N ASN A 110 -12.82 -9.35 18.38
CA ASN A 110 -11.48 -9.94 18.34
C ASN A 110 -11.45 -11.32 17.68
N GLY A 111 -12.49 -12.13 17.90
CA GLY A 111 -12.63 -13.45 17.27
C GLY A 111 -13.10 -13.41 15.81
N LEU A 112 -13.62 -12.26 15.33
CA LEU A 112 -14.35 -12.18 14.08
C LEU A 112 -13.47 -12.43 12.84
N MET A 113 -12.21 -11.95 12.83
CA MET A 113 -11.28 -12.25 11.74
C MET A 113 -10.94 -13.74 11.70
N ARG A 114 -10.63 -14.33 12.85
CA ARG A 114 -10.29 -15.76 12.97
C ARG A 114 -11.45 -16.64 12.46
N GLU A 115 -12.66 -16.39 12.94
CA GLU A 115 -13.86 -17.15 12.56
C GLU A 115 -14.13 -17.07 11.04
N MET A 116 -13.91 -15.91 10.41
CA MET A 116 -14.05 -15.77 8.95
C MET A 116 -12.91 -16.44 8.16
N CYS A 117 -11.68 -16.41 8.66
CA CYS A 117 -10.57 -17.13 8.04
C CYS A 117 -10.78 -18.65 8.11
N GLU A 118 -11.18 -19.17 9.27
CA GLU A 118 -11.53 -20.58 9.47
C GLU A 118 -12.66 -21.01 8.53
N LYS A 119 -13.77 -20.26 8.47
CA LYS A 119 -14.90 -20.51 7.55
C LYS A 119 -14.52 -20.36 6.07
N GLY A 120 -13.49 -19.57 5.77
CA GLY A 120 -12.94 -19.39 4.43
C GLY A 120 -11.87 -20.42 4.03
N GLY A 121 -11.58 -21.42 4.89
CA GLY A 121 -10.54 -22.42 4.64
C GLY A 121 -9.10 -21.91 4.73
N LEU A 122 -8.88 -20.73 5.32
CA LEU A 122 -7.55 -20.14 5.47
C LEU A 122 -6.86 -20.67 6.72
N VAL A 123 -5.77 -21.43 6.52
CA VAL A 123 -4.95 -21.99 7.62
C VAL A 123 -3.96 -20.94 8.12
N GLY A 124 -4.04 -20.60 9.42
CA GLY A 124 -3.09 -19.69 10.08
C GLY A 124 -3.69 -18.92 11.25
N ASN A 125 -2.83 -18.22 12.01
CA ASN A 125 -3.26 -17.38 13.13
C ASN A 125 -3.62 -15.96 12.67
N PHE A 126 -4.83 -15.79 12.14
CA PHE A 126 -5.36 -14.50 11.69
C PHE A 126 -6.11 -13.76 12.81
N THR A 127 -5.66 -12.54 13.12
CA THR A 127 -6.26 -11.69 14.17
C THR A 127 -6.51 -10.27 13.64
N ASN A 128 -7.45 -9.52 14.21
CA ASN A 128 -7.69 -8.12 13.82
C ASN A 128 -6.41 -7.27 13.96
N HIS A 129 -5.59 -7.56 14.98
CA HIS A 129 -4.31 -6.87 15.22
C HIS A 129 -3.31 -7.00 14.06
N SER A 130 -3.37 -8.09 13.29
CA SER A 130 -2.50 -8.31 12.13
C SER A 130 -2.85 -7.47 10.88
N GLY A 131 -3.99 -6.75 10.88
CA GLY A 131 -4.49 -5.99 9.73
C GLY A 131 -3.50 -5.00 9.13
N LYS A 132 -3.01 -4.05 9.94
CA LYS A 132 -1.96 -3.09 9.55
C LYS A 132 -0.68 -3.77 9.04
N ARG A 133 -0.19 -4.81 9.72
CA ARG A 133 1.02 -5.57 9.31
C ARG A 133 0.84 -6.20 7.94
N THR A 134 -0.29 -6.88 7.74
CA THR A 134 -0.63 -7.56 6.49
C THR A 134 -0.80 -6.56 5.35
N CYS A 135 -1.49 -5.45 5.60
CA CYS A 135 -1.59 -4.33 4.65
C CYS A 135 -0.22 -3.77 4.26
N ALA A 136 0.63 -3.40 5.22
CA ALA A 136 1.95 -2.84 4.96
C ALA A 136 2.83 -3.78 4.14
N THR A 137 2.85 -5.07 4.51
CA THR A 137 3.60 -6.12 3.81
C THR A 137 3.10 -6.31 2.37
N ALA A 138 1.78 -6.31 2.16
CA ALA A 138 1.19 -6.43 0.83
C ALA A 138 1.49 -5.23 -0.08
N LEU A 139 1.47 -4.01 0.46
CA LEU A 139 1.82 -2.80 -0.28
C LEU A 139 3.30 -2.79 -0.68
N TYR A 140 4.21 -3.21 0.20
CA TYR A 140 5.63 -3.37 -0.14
C TYR A 140 5.85 -4.41 -1.25
N GLN A 141 5.15 -5.55 -1.21
CA GLN A 141 5.25 -6.58 -2.25
C GLN A 141 4.70 -6.11 -3.61
N ALA A 142 3.74 -5.18 -3.59
CA ALA A 142 3.21 -4.51 -4.76
C ALA A 142 4.12 -3.37 -5.29
N GLY A 143 5.24 -3.06 -4.61
CA GLY A 143 6.17 -1.99 -5.03
C GLY A 143 5.68 -0.57 -4.76
N ILE A 144 4.70 -0.40 -3.86
CA ILE A 144 4.20 0.92 -3.47
C ILE A 144 5.27 1.67 -2.66
N ASP A 145 5.40 2.97 -2.90
CA ASP A 145 6.41 3.79 -2.23
C ASP A 145 6.22 3.86 -0.70
N GLU A 146 7.33 3.98 0.02
CA GLU A 146 7.36 3.98 1.48
C GLU A 146 6.59 5.14 2.10
N GLN A 147 6.55 6.32 1.47
CA GLN A 147 5.72 7.45 1.93
C GLN A 147 4.23 7.10 1.88
N GLN A 148 3.76 6.56 0.74
CA GLN A 148 2.36 6.17 0.56
C GLN A 148 1.96 5.05 1.53
N ILE A 149 2.87 4.12 1.83
CA ILE A 149 2.64 3.09 2.87
C ILE A 149 2.59 3.74 4.26
N MET A 150 3.46 4.69 4.57
CA MET A 150 3.44 5.41 5.85
C MET A 150 2.13 6.17 6.06
N GLU A 151 1.66 6.92 5.06
CA GLU A 151 0.36 7.60 5.06
C GLU A 151 -0.78 6.59 5.28
N ARG A 152 -0.83 5.53 4.46
CA ARG A 152 -1.86 4.49 4.51
C ARG A 152 -1.90 3.73 5.84
N THR A 153 -0.76 3.55 6.49
CA THR A 153 -0.63 2.78 7.74
C THR A 153 -0.59 3.66 9.00
N GLY A 154 -0.37 4.98 8.84
CA GLY A 154 -0.19 5.95 9.92
C GLY A 154 1.10 5.75 10.71
N HIS A 155 2.22 5.48 10.04
CA HIS A 155 3.54 5.48 10.70
C HIS A 155 4.18 6.87 10.62
N ARG A 156 4.67 7.38 11.76
CA ARG A 156 5.43 8.64 11.81
C ARG A 156 6.87 8.52 11.32
N SER A 157 7.40 7.29 11.16
CA SER A 157 8.80 7.07 10.77
C SER A 157 8.97 5.89 9.81
N THR A 158 9.91 6.05 8.87
CA THR A 158 10.34 4.99 7.93
C THR A 158 10.83 3.75 8.68
N LYS A 159 11.58 3.92 9.78
CA LYS A 159 12.05 2.81 10.64
C LYS A 159 10.92 1.93 11.17
N GLY A 160 9.77 2.52 11.53
CA GLY A 160 8.62 1.77 12.02
C GLY A 160 8.01 0.89 10.92
N VAL A 161 7.72 1.47 9.76
CA VAL A 161 7.09 0.75 8.63
C VAL A 161 8.03 -0.28 7.99
N ARG A 162 9.36 -0.04 7.97
CA ARG A 162 10.36 -0.97 7.44
C ARG A 162 10.40 -2.33 8.14
N THR A 163 9.88 -2.44 9.37
CA THR A 163 9.71 -3.74 10.06
C THR A 163 8.79 -4.72 9.32
N TYR A 164 7.97 -4.22 8.37
CA TYR A 164 7.11 -5.03 7.50
C TYR A 164 7.74 -5.39 6.15
N LYS A 165 8.97 -4.93 5.86
CA LYS A 165 9.77 -5.43 4.72
C LYS A 165 10.28 -6.82 5.04
N THR A 166 9.45 -7.84 4.80
CA THR A 166 9.84 -9.25 4.91
C THR A 166 10.35 -9.75 3.57
N ALA A 167 11.46 -10.50 3.57
CA ALA A 167 11.92 -11.20 2.38
C ALA A 167 10.83 -12.18 1.88
N ASN A 168 10.55 -12.11 0.59
CA ASN A 168 9.58 -12.96 -0.10
C ASN A 168 10.30 -13.57 -1.30
N SER A 169 10.08 -14.85 -1.60
CA SER A 169 10.67 -15.53 -2.76
C SER A 169 10.40 -14.81 -4.08
N ASN A 170 9.24 -14.17 -4.23
CA ASN A 170 8.92 -13.33 -5.40
C ASN A 170 9.77 -12.05 -5.46
N ILE A 171 10.13 -11.45 -4.33
CA ILE A 171 11.03 -10.29 -4.27
C ILE A 171 12.47 -10.75 -4.55
N GLN A 172 12.91 -11.86 -3.95
CA GLN A 172 14.22 -12.45 -4.21
C GLN A 172 14.38 -12.82 -5.68
N LYS A 173 13.34 -13.39 -6.31
CA LYS A 173 13.32 -13.66 -7.75
C LYS A 173 13.47 -12.39 -8.57
N ARG A 174 12.64 -11.35 -8.33
CA ARG A 174 12.78 -10.05 -9.01
C ARG A 174 14.17 -9.42 -8.84
N VAL A 175 14.77 -9.53 -7.66
CA VAL A 175 16.15 -9.04 -7.41
C VAL A 175 17.17 -9.86 -8.21
N SER A 176 17.01 -11.18 -8.29
CA SER A 176 17.86 -12.02 -9.14
C SER A 176 17.67 -11.70 -10.62
N ASP A 177 16.43 -11.52 -11.08
CA ASP A 177 16.10 -11.22 -12.48
C ASP A 177 16.73 -9.88 -12.92
N VAL A 178 16.75 -8.86 -12.05
CA VAL A 178 17.40 -7.56 -12.29
C VAL A 178 18.94 -7.63 -12.29
N LEU A 179 19.52 -8.61 -11.61
CA LEU A 179 20.98 -8.81 -11.54
C LEU A 179 21.51 -9.75 -12.64
N ASN A 180 20.63 -10.46 -13.35
CA ASN A 180 20.99 -11.28 -14.49
C ASN A 180 21.33 -10.38 -15.71
N PRO A 181 22.21 -10.84 -16.62
CA PRO A 181 22.42 -10.14 -17.88
C PRO A 181 21.11 -10.08 -18.70
N PRO A 182 20.92 -9.05 -19.55
CA PRO A 182 19.77 -8.99 -20.46
C PRO A 182 19.71 -10.27 -21.29
N SER A 183 18.52 -10.88 -21.39
CA SER A 183 18.34 -12.02 -22.29
C SER A 183 18.22 -11.53 -23.73
N ASP A 184 18.54 -12.38 -24.71
CA ASP A 184 18.39 -12.05 -26.14
C ASP A 184 16.94 -11.68 -26.52
N ARG A 185 15.96 -11.94 -25.64
CA ARG A 185 14.55 -11.55 -25.81
C ARG A 185 14.30 -10.08 -25.46
N ASP A 186 15.03 -9.52 -24.50
CA ASP A 186 14.84 -8.15 -23.99
C ASP A 186 15.44 -7.10 -24.95
N MET A 187 16.41 -7.50 -25.78
CA MET A 187 17.00 -6.69 -26.86
C MET A 187 16.03 -6.40 -28.01
N ASN A 188 14.94 -7.16 -28.15
CA ASN A 188 13.98 -6.99 -29.25
C ASN A 188 12.82 -6.03 -28.89
N ASP A 189 12.50 -5.91 -27.60
CA ASP A 189 11.43 -5.02 -27.10
C ASP A 189 11.92 -3.55 -27.05
N SER A 190 13.18 -3.36 -26.64
CA SER A 190 13.84 -2.04 -26.54
C SER A 190 14.13 -1.35 -27.88
N LEU A 191 13.90 -2.02 -29.01
CA LEU A 191 14.00 -1.42 -30.35
C LEU A 191 12.68 -0.80 -30.85
N GLN A 192 11.51 -1.23 -30.34
CA GLN A 192 10.21 -0.78 -30.87
C GLN A 192 9.77 0.61 -30.38
N GLU A 193 10.25 1.07 -29.22
CA GLU A 193 9.83 2.37 -28.65
C GLU A 193 10.50 3.58 -29.35
N SER A 194 11.47 3.35 -30.23
CA SER A 194 12.24 4.40 -30.92
C SER A 194 11.63 4.92 -32.25
N VAL A 195 10.57 4.28 -32.76
CA VAL A 195 10.16 4.43 -34.17
C VAL A 195 8.99 5.41 -34.40
N GLN A 196 8.25 5.83 -33.36
CA GLN A 196 7.05 6.65 -33.51
C GLN A 196 7.11 8.06 -32.87
N THR A 197 7.92 8.96 -33.47
CA THR A 197 7.48 10.35 -33.81
C THR A 197 8.55 11.12 -34.61
N LYS A 198 8.29 11.38 -35.91
CA LYS A 198 9.07 12.31 -36.75
C LYS A 198 8.18 13.13 -37.72
N THR A 199 7.50 14.13 -37.18
CA THR A 199 6.98 15.35 -37.85
C THR A 199 6.30 16.19 -36.76
N ALA A 200 6.47 17.51 -36.59
CA ALA A 200 7.41 18.52 -37.10
C ALA A 200 7.53 19.61 -35.96
N VAL A 201 8.23 20.75 -36.01
CA VAL A 201 8.89 21.59 -37.03
C VAL A 201 10.24 22.09 -36.44
N ALA A 202 11.11 22.74 -37.21
CA ALA A 202 12.34 23.38 -36.72
C ALA A 202 12.14 24.87 -36.34
N GLU A 203 12.91 25.35 -35.36
CA GLU A 203 13.59 26.67 -35.30
C GLU A 203 14.66 26.59 -34.17
N PRO A 204 15.79 27.32 -34.24
CA PRO A 204 16.95 27.09 -33.37
C PRO A 204 17.03 28.05 -32.17
N PHE A 205 17.60 27.58 -31.05
CA PHE A 205 18.06 28.47 -29.97
C PHE A 205 19.48 28.11 -29.53
N GLU A 206 20.36 29.11 -29.59
CA GLU A 206 21.81 29.01 -29.36
C GLU A 206 22.18 28.62 -27.92
N ARG A 207 23.26 27.83 -27.77
CA ARG A 207 23.77 27.40 -26.47
C ARG A 207 24.84 28.38 -25.96
N ASN A 208 24.57 29.06 -24.85
CA ASN A 208 25.62 29.77 -24.11
C ASN A 208 26.29 28.84 -23.08
N LEU A 209 27.60 28.67 -23.21
CA LEU A 209 28.39 27.68 -22.48
C LEU A 209 29.28 28.33 -21.41
N ASN A 210 28.79 28.50 -20.16
CA ASN A 210 29.70 28.68 -19.01
C ASN A 210 29.04 28.55 -17.62
N LYS A 211 29.31 27.45 -16.91
CA LYS A 211 30.24 27.48 -15.76
C LYS A 211 30.53 26.08 -15.21
N LYS A 212 31.78 25.89 -14.81
CA LYS A 212 32.29 24.68 -14.15
C LYS A 212 31.81 24.62 -12.70
N HIS A 213 31.44 23.45 -12.20
CA HIS A 213 31.86 23.00 -10.88
C HIS A 213 31.94 21.47 -10.84
N CYS A 214 32.91 20.96 -10.06
CA CYS A 214 33.47 19.64 -10.28
C CYS A 214 32.94 18.60 -9.27
N LEU A 215 32.44 17.47 -9.77
CA LEU A 215 32.67 16.15 -9.16
C LEU A 215 33.13 15.21 -10.28
N GLY A 216 34.17 14.42 -10.02
CA GLY A 216 34.83 13.63 -11.06
C GLY A 216 34.09 12.32 -11.33
N ASP A 217 33.55 12.16 -12.55
CA ASP A 217 32.98 10.89 -13.02
C ASP A 217 34.07 9.83 -13.18
N ILE A 218 33.97 8.75 -12.39
CA ILE A 218 34.76 7.53 -12.59
C ILE A 218 34.18 6.79 -13.80
N THR A 219 34.64 7.17 -14.99
CA THR A 219 34.21 6.56 -16.25
C THR A 219 34.91 5.21 -16.49
N ASN A 220 34.33 4.15 -15.93
CA ASN A 220 34.68 2.78 -16.33
C ASN A 220 34.31 2.57 -17.80
N THR A 221 35.31 2.58 -18.69
CA THR A 221 35.10 2.33 -20.12
C THR A 221 35.20 0.85 -20.41
N CYS A 222 34.04 0.18 -20.48
CA CYS A 222 33.97 -1.20 -20.96
C CYS A 222 34.30 -1.24 -22.45
N ARG A 223 35.42 -1.87 -22.82
CA ARG A 223 35.72 -2.22 -24.21
C ARG A 223 35.53 -3.72 -24.40
N LEU A 224 34.75 -4.09 -25.41
CA LEU A 224 34.69 -5.44 -25.96
C LEU A 224 35.85 -5.58 -26.95
N ASN A 225 36.65 -6.63 -26.79
CA ASN A 225 37.63 -7.04 -27.79
C ASN A 225 37.03 -8.19 -28.63
N ASP A 226 37.50 -8.37 -29.87
CA ASP A 226 36.92 -9.32 -30.86
C ASP A 226 36.94 -10.81 -30.45
N SER A 227 37.56 -11.14 -29.31
CA SER A 227 37.55 -12.47 -28.68
C SER A 227 36.49 -12.65 -27.59
N GLY A 228 35.58 -11.69 -27.39
CA GLY A 228 34.43 -11.80 -26.48
C GLY A 228 34.74 -11.66 -24.99
N ALA A 229 36.01 -11.43 -24.62
CA ALA A 229 36.42 -11.23 -23.23
C ALA A 229 36.21 -9.78 -22.77
N VAL A 230 35.50 -9.59 -21.65
CA VAL A 230 35.33 -8.28 -21.01
C VAL A 230 36.51 -7.99 -20.08
N THR A 231 37.33 -7.00 -20.41
CA THR A 231 38.45 -6.55 -19.56
C THR A 231 38.10 -5.26 -18.81
N PHE A 232 38.06 -5.33 -17.48
CA PHE A 232 37.89 -4.16 -16.61
C PHE A 232 39.24 -3.49 -16.36
N SER A 233 39.64 -2.57 -17.25
CA SER A 233 40.78 -1.69 -17.01
C SER A 233 40.42 -0.57 -16.03
N ASN A 234 41.31 -0.30 -15.07
CA ASN A 234 41.27 0.81 -14.12
C ASN A 234 40.40 0.65 -12.84
N CYS A 235 40.05 -0.57 -12.44
CA CYS A 235 39.45 -0.82 -11.11
C CYS A 235 40.52 -0.95 -10.02
N ASN A 236 40.39 -0.20 -8.92
CA ASN A 236 41.23 -0.33 -7.72
C ASN A 236 40.38 -0.85 -6.55
N PHE A 237 40.70 -2.04 -6.04
CA PHE A 237 39.94 -2.71 -4.97
C PHE A 237 40.72 -2.63 -3.65
N ASN A 238 40.34 -1.67 -2.79
CA ASN A 238 40.82 -1.64 -1.41
C ASN A 238 39.92 -2.51 -0.53
N PHE A 239 40.50 -3.52 0.09
CA PHE A 239 39.90 -4.27 1.19
C PHE A 239 40.44 -3.72 2.51
N HIS A 240 39.53 -3.34 3.40
CA HIS A 240 39.80 -2.92 4.78
C HIS A 240 39.36 -4.01 5.76
#